data_AF-Q01HP3-F1
#
_entry.id   AF-Q01HP3-F1
#
_cell.length_a   1.000
_cell.length_b   1.000
_cell.length_c   1.000
_cell.angle_alpha   90.00
_cell.angle_beta   90.00
_cell.angle_gamma   90.00
#
_symmetry.space_group_name_H-M   'P 1'
#
loop_
_entity.id
_entity.type
_entity.pdbx_description
1 polymer ?
#
loop_
_entity_poly.entity_id
_entity_poly.type
_entity_poly.pdbx_seq_one_letter_code
_entity_poly.pdbx_strand_id
1 'polypeptide(L)'
;MEKAACNEHVIGIPVSNRAFGIEEPDFPSEGAAAYHAEAKSSATARTSSRFGRTGDRLAQGIKEHVTLGPKLYETMKGKLTLGARILQAGGVEKVFRRWFAVGKGEKLLRASQCYLSTTAGPIAGMLFISTERIAFRSDRSLALTTPSGDTVRVPYKVAIPLRRVKTAKPSENKHRPEQKYVQVVTDDGFEFWFMGFVSFQVTLKNLELAVAQAQ
;
A
#
# COMPACT_ATOMS: atom_id res chain seq x y z
N MET A 1 -29.24 5.95 -32.76
CA MET A 1 -28.01 6.78 -32.76
C MET A 1 -28.31 7.94 -31.82
N GLU A 2 -27.62 8.25 -30.74
CA GLU A 2 -26.21 8.07 -30.34
C GLU A 2 -26.10 7.66 -28.87
N LYS A 3 -25.04 6.92 -28.53
CA LYS A 3 -24.63 6.62 -27.16
C LYS A 3 -23.79 7.78 -26.63
N ALA A 4 -24.20 8.41 -25.54
CA ALA A 4 -23.35 9.32 -24.78
C ALA A 4 -22.32 8.50 -23.97
N ALA A 5 -21.07 8.55 -24.39
CA ALA A 5 -19.94 7.97 -23.67
C ALA A 5 -19.68 8.79 -22.40
N CYS A 6 -19.85 8.15 -21.24
CA CYS A 6 -19.46 8.73 -19.95
C CYS A 6 -17.94 8.52 -19.79
N ASN A 7 -17.15 9.54 -20.14
CA ASN A 7 -15.70 9.55 -19.89
C ASN A 7 -15.43 9.71 -18.40
N GLU A 8 -15.21 8.59 -17.71
CA GLU A 8 -14.65 8.58 -16.36
C GLU A 8 -13.20 9.08 -16.40
N HIS A 9 -13.03 10.34 -15.99
CA HIS A 9 -11.72 10.96 -15.88
C HIS A 9 -10.87 10.27 -14.82
N VAL A 10 -9.61 10.17 -15.17
CA VAL A 10 -8.52 9.66 -14.36
C VAL A 10 -8.12 10.76 -13.42
N ILE A 11 -8.49 10.65 -12.15
CA ILE A 11 -7.93 11.50 -11.11
C ILE A 11 -6.60 10.87 -10.66
N GLY A 12 -5.60 10.97 -11.52
CA GLY A 12 -4.26 11.24 -11.04
C GLY A 12 -4.23 12.74 -10.83
N ILE A 13 -4.22 13.22 -9.58
CA ILE A 13 -4.13 14.65 -9.30
C ILE A 13 -2.84 15.13 -9.98
N PRO A 14 -2.93 15.93 -11.08
CA PRO A 14 -1.76 16.64 -11.56
C PRO A 14 -1.32 17.56 -10.45
N VAL A 15 -0.03 17.87 -10.33
CA VAL A 15 0.46 18.85 -9.36
C VAL A 15 -0.06 20.24 -9.75
N SER A 16 -1.32 20.51 -9.38
CA SER A 16 -1.99 21.81 -9.37
C SER A 16 -3.14 21.72 -8.36
N ASN A 17 -2.81 21.93 -7.08
CA ASN A 17 -3.61 22.43 -5.96
C ASN A 17 -5.12 22.14 -5.80
N ARG A 18 -5.70 21.08 -6.38
CA ARG A 18 -7.06 20.63 -6.05
C ARG A 18 -7.08 19.13 -5.77
N ALA A 19 -7.19 18.80 -4.49
CA ALA A 19 -7.48 17.45 -4.01
C ALA A 19 -8.91 17.40 -3.47
N PHE A 20 -9.69 16.41 -3.90
CA PHE A 20 -10.98 16.10 -3.30
C PHE A 20 -10.73 15.32 -2.00
N GLY A 21 -11.16 15.88 -0.87
CA GLY A 21 -11.11 15.21 0.42
C GLY A 21 -12.06 14.01 0.43
N ILE A 22 -11.55 12.85 0.81
CA ILE A 22 -12.37 11.68 1.15
C ILE A 22 -12.19 11.49 2.65
N GLU A 23 -13.25 11.70 3.42
CA GLU A 23 -13.26 11.56 4.88
C GLU A 23 -12.74 10.18 5.30
N GLU A 24 -11.99 10.15 6.41
CA GLU A 24 -11.50 8.90 6.97
C GLU A 24 -12.70 8.12 7.54
N PRO A 25 -12.93 6.86 7.13
CA PRO A 25 -14.04 6.10 7.66
C PRO A 25 -13.83 5.78 9.15
N ASP A 26 -14.78 6.17 10.02
CA ASP A 26 -14.70 5.95 11.48
C ASP A 26 -14.72 4.46 11.87
N PHE A 27 -13.65 3.91 12.44
CA PHE A 27 -13.67 2.54 12.98
C PHE A 27 -14.29 2.59 14.38
N PRO A 28 -15.52 2.06 14.61
CA PRO A 28 -16.09 2.03 15.94
C PRO A 28 -15.20 1.17 16.86
N SER A 29 -14.79 1.75 17.97
CA SER A 29 -14.02 1.06 19.00
C SER A 29 -14.98 0.27 19.90
N GLU A 30 -15.27 -0.98 19.55
CA GLU A 30 -15.90 -1.88 20.52
C GLU A 30 -14.89 -2.28 21.61
N GLY A 31 -15.40 -2.34 22.84
CA GLY A 31 -14.67 -2.24 24.10
C GLY A 31 -13.45 -3.15 24.27
N ALA A 32 -12.44 -2.62 24.95
CA ALA A 32 -11.29 -3.36 25.45
C ALA A 32 -11.72 -4.38 26.52
N ALA A 33 -11.85 -5.66 26.13
CA ALA A 33 -11.83 -6.76 27.09
C ALA A 33 -10.38 -7.26 27.21
N ALA A 34 -9.77 -6.95 28.35
CA ALA A 34 -8.44 -7.43 28.71
C ALA A 34 -8.48 -8.95 28.93
N TYR A 35 -7.80 -9.70 28.07
CA TYR A 35 -7.44 -11.10 28.35
C TYR A 35 -5.92 -11.20 28.33
N HIS A 36 -5.35 -11.27 29.54
CA HIS A 36 -3.99 -11.75 29.76
C HIS A 36 -3.93 -13.24 29.37
N ALA A 37 -3.07 -13.58 28.42
CA ALA A 37 -2.67 -14.96 28.19
C ALA A 37 -1.14 -15.00 28.11
N GLU A 38 -0.55 -15.40 29.23
CA GLU A 38 0.84 -15.77 29.42
C GLU A 38 1.10 -17.08 28.66
N ALA A 39 2.04 -17.10 27.71
CA ALA A 39 2.44 -18.32 27.01
C ALA A 39 3.94 -18.54 27.18
N LYS A 40 4.25 -19.52 28.04
CA LYS A 40 5.59 -20.00 28.38
C LYS A 40 6.30 -20.60 27.17
N SER A 41 7.60 -20.33 27.09
CA SER A 41 8.54 -20.95 26.17
C SER A 41 8.72 -22.44 26.45
N SER A 42 8.68 -23.27 25.40
CA SER A 42 9.40 -24.55 25.39
C SER A 42 9.99 -24.78 24.01
N ALA A 43 11.31 -24.66 23.93
CA ALA A 43 12.10 -25.06 22.78
C ALA A 43 12.33 -26.57 22.83
N THR A 44 12.07 -27.26 21.71
CA THR A 44 12.83 -28.46 21.34
C THR A 44 13.02 -28.44 19.82
N ALA A 45 14.29 -28.47 19.44
CA ALA A 45 14.77 -28.40 18.07
C ALA A 45 14.46 -29.69 17.27
N ARG A 46 14.26 -29.53 15.96
CA ARG A 46 15.04 -30.16 14.86
C ARG A 46 14.15 -30.38 13.64
N THR A 47 14.43 -29.67 12.55
CA THR A 47 14.79 -30.33 11.28
C THR A 47 15.41 -29.30 10.34
N SER A 48 16.67 -29.55 10.00
CA SER A 48 17.39 -28.87 8.93
C SER A 48 16.91 -29.44 7.59
N SER A 49 16.57 -28.58 6.63
CA SER A 49 17.15 -28.59 5.29
C SER A 49 16.47 -27.58 4.35
N ARG A 50 17.30 -26.83 3.62
CA ARG A 50 16.99 -25.96 2.47
C ARG A 50 16.23 -24.64 2.74
N PHE A 51 16.85 -23.69 3.44
CA PHE A 51 16.30 -22.32 3.48
C PHE A 51 17.33 -21.18 3.54
N GLY A 52 18.48 -21.31 2.87
CA GLY A 52 19.45 -20.20 2.80
C GLY A 52 18.93 -19.02 1.98
N ARG A 53 18.47 -19.26 0.74
CA ARG A 53 18.25 -18.17 -0.24
C ARG A 53 16.94 -17.38 -0.05
N THR A 54 15.94 -17.96 0.60
CA THR A 54 14.62 -17.32 0.80
C THR A 54 14.58 -16.50 2.09
N GLY A 55 15.25 -16.96 3.15
CA GLY A 55 15.38 -16.22 4.41
C GLY A 55 16.14 -14.91 4.22
N ASP A 56 17.24 -14.94 3.47
CA ASP A 56 18.08 -13.77 3.23
C ASP A 56 17.35 -12.66 2.47
N ARG A 57 16.50 -13.02 1.49
CA ARG A 57 15.71 -12.05 0.70
C ARG A 57 14.61 -11.39 1.51
N LEU A 58 13.95 -12.17 2.39
CA LEU A 58 12.95 -11.63 3.30
C LEU A 58 13.60 -10.72 4.36
N ALA A 59 14.73 -11.15 4.92
CA ALA A 59 15.51 -10.35 5.86
C ALA A 59 15.99 -9.04 5.23
N GLN A 60 16.39 -9.07 3.95
CA GLN A 60 16.74 -7.89 3.18
C GLN A 60 15.54 -6.94 3.00
N GLY A 61 14.37 -7.46 2.59
CA GLY A 61 13.16 -6.64 2.46
C GLY A 61 12.73 -6.00 3.78
N ILE A 62 12.86 -6.74 4.89
CA ILE A 62 12.62 -6.21 6.24
C ILE A 62 13.65 -5.14 6.59
N LYS A 63 14.94 -5.35 6.32
CA LYS A 63 16.02 -4.39 6.57
C LYS A 63 15.78 -3.08 5.81
N GLU A 64 15.42 -3.16 4.53
CA GLU A 64 15.08 -1.99 3.72
C GLU A 64 13.86 -1.26 4.27
N HIS A 65 12.81 -2.01 4.64
CA HIS A 65 11.59 -1.44 5.22
C HIS A 65 11.86 -0.70 6.54
N VAL A 66 12.72 -1.24 7.39
CA VAL A 66 13.12 -0.60 8.66
C VAL A 66 14.01 0.62 8.42
N THR A 67 14.92 0.55 7.43
CA THR A 67 15.82 1.67 7.10
C THR A 67 15.04 2.87 6.54
N LEU A 68 13.96 2.62 5.80
CA LEU A 68 13.08 3.65 5.24
C LEU A 68 11.98 4.11 6.22
N GLY A 69 11.79 3.40 7.33
CA GLY A 69 10.73 3.64 8.28
C GLY A 69 10.99 4.87 9.17
N PRO A 70 9.95 5.62 9.56
CA PRO A 70 10.10 6.70 10.53
C PRO A 70 10.57 6.15 11.89
N LYS A 71 11.30 6.97 12.67
CA LYS A 71 11.65 6.62 14.05
C LYS A 71 10.36 6.43 14.86
N LEU A 72 10.19 5.24 15.45
CA LEU A 72 8.94 4.79 16.09
C LEU A 72 8.35 5.76 17.14
N TYR A 73 9.18 6.63 17.75
CA TYR A 73 8.76 7.58 18.78
C TYR A 73 7.90 8.75 18.27
N GLU A 74 7.81 9.00 16.95
CA GLU A 74 6.89 9.99 16.38
C GLU A 74 5.45 9.47 16.19
N THR A 75 5.18 8.22 16.58
CA THR A 75 3.86 7.59 16.41
C THR A 75 2.88 8.17 17.43
N MET A 76 2.14 9.17 16.97
CA MET A 76 1.11 9.97 17.63
C MET A 76 0.29 9.26 18.72
N LYS A 77 0.24 9.90 19.89
CA LYS A 77 -0.72 9.66 20.98
C LYS A 77 -2.16 9.68 20.42
N GLY A 78 -2.84 8.54 20.42
CA GLY A 78 -4.29 8.44 20.12
C GLY A 78 -4.70 7.90 18.74
N LYS A 79 -3.78 7.55 17.84
CA LYS A 79 -4.14 6.91 16.55
C LYS A 79 -3.84 5.42 16.57
N LEU A 80 -4.84 4.62 16.19
CA LEU A 80 -4.66 3.18 16.04
C LEU A 80 -3.61 2.89 14.96
N THR A 81 -2.65 2.04 15.31
CA THR A 81 -1.65 1.53 14.37
C THR A 81 -2.35 0.84 13.20
N LEU A 82 -1.69 0.76 12.05
CA LEU A 82 -2.21 0.06 10.88
C LEU A 82 -2.67 -1.37 11.22
N GLY A 83 -1.90 -2.10 12.03
CA GLY A 83 -2.25 -3.45 12.50
C GLY A 83 -3.55 -3.47 13.31
N ALA A 84 -3.74 -2.51 14.23
CA ALA A 84 -4.97 -2.40 15.00
C ALA A 84 -6.18 -2.06 14.11
N ARG A 85 -6.01 -1.19 13.10
CA ARG A 85 -7.05 -0.87 12.12
C ARG A 85 -7.45 -2.08 11.28
N ILE A 86 -6.48 -2.90 10.87
CA ILE A 86 -6.74 -4.17 10.15
C ILE A 86 -7.54 -5.13 11.03
N LEU A 87 -7.17 -5.26 12.31
CA LEU A 87 -7.87 -6.15 13.23
C LEU A 87 -9.30 -5.69 13.48
N GLN A 88 -9.50 -4.40 13.81
CA GLN A 88 -10.84 -3.84 14.05
C GLN A 88 -11.74 -3.91 12.82
N ALA A 89 -11.19 -3.67 11.62
CA ALA A 89 -11.95 -3.84 10.40
C ALA A 89 -12.34 -5.30 10.15
N GLY A 90 -11.73 -6.27 10.83
CA GLY A 90 -11.94 -7.70 10.62
C GLY A 90 -11.15 -8.28 9.45
N GLY A 91 -10.00 -7.68 9.11
CA GLY A 91 -9.08 -8.18 8.10
C GLY A 91 -8.71 -7.17 7.01
N VAL A 92 -7.67 -7.50 6.26
CA VAL A 92 -7.06 -6.61 5.24
C VAL A 92 -8.03 -6.30 4.10
N GLU A 93 -8.84 -7.28 3.68
CA GLU A 93 -9.83 -7.08 2.63
C GLU A 93 -10.92 -6.09 3.04
N LYS A 94 -11.41 -6.14 4.29
CA LYS A 94 -12.42 -5.21 4.78
C LYS A 94 -11.86 -3.78 4.86
N VAL A 95 -10.60 -3.63 5.28
CA VAL A 95 -9.89 -2.33 5.21
C VAL A 95 -9.80 -1.81 3.79
N PHE A 96 -9.35 -2.65 2.84
CA PHE A 96 -9.26 -2.28 1.43
C PHE A 96 -10.60 -1.80 0.87
N ARG A 97 -11.66 -2.58 1.10
CA ARG A 97 -13.02 -2.25 0.66
C ARG A 97 -13.50 -0.92 1.20
N ARG A 98 -13.21 -0.66 2.48
CA ARG A 98 -13.57 0.57 3.17
C ARG A 98 -12.79 1.79 2.64
N TRP A 99 -11.50 1.64 2.38
CA TRP A 99 -10.66 2.76 1.95
C TRP A 99 -10.86 3.15 0.49
N PHE A 100 -11.21 2.21 -0.39
CA PHE A 100 -11.32 2.45 -1.84
C PHE A 100 -12.73 2.34 -2.39
N ALA A 101 -13.75 2.25 -1.52
CA ALA A 101 -15.16 2.12 -1.90
C ALA A 101 -15.36 1.04 -2.98
N VAL A 102 -14.90 -0.17 -2.67
CA VAL A 102 -14.77 -1.27 -3.62
C VAL A 102 -16.14 -1.88 -3.97
N GLY A 103 -16.39 -2.08 -5.26
CA GLY A 103 -17.65 -2.68 -5.75
C GLY A 103 -17.81 -4.16 -5.37
N LYS A 104 -19.04 -4.69 -5.47
CA LYS A 104 -19.36 -6.07 -5.07
C LYS A 104 -18.57 -7.16 -5.81
N GLY A 105 -18.12 -6.91 -7.03
CA GLY A 105 -17.39 -7.88 -7.86
C GLY A 105 -15.87 -7.88 -7.71
N GLU A 106 -15.29 -6.79 -7.17
CA GLU A 106 -13.84 -6.64 -7.08
C GLU A 106 -13.28 -7.41 -5.89
N LYS A 107 -12.25 -8.23 -6.13
CA LYS A 107 -11.61 -9.09 -5.13
C LYS A 107 -10.18 -8.65 -4.86
N LEU A 108 -9.78 -8.63 -3.60
CA LEU A 108 -8.39 -8.38 -3.23
C LEU A 108 -7.54 -9.63 -3.52
N LEU A 109 -6.49 -9.49 -4.31
CA LEU A 109 -5.54 -10.55 -4.65
C LEU A 109 -4.34 -10.55 -3.68
N ARG A 110 -3.82 -9.35 -3.38
CA ARG A 110 -2.63 -9.19 -2.54
C ARG A 110 -2.64 -7.86 -1.82
N ALA A 111 -2.11 -7.85 -0.59
CA ALA A 111 -1.70 -6.64 0.08
C ALA A 111 -0.24 -6.77 0.53
N SER A 112 0.54 -5.71 0.37
CA SER A 112 1.95 -5.67 0.72
C SER A 112 2.32 -4.29 1.27
N GLN A 113 3.05 -4.24 2.38
CA GLN A 113 3.70 -3.02 2.85
C GLN A 113 4.79 -2.62 1.85
N CYS A 114 4.84 -1.32 1.54
CA CYS A 114 5.83 -0.74 0.65
C CYS A 114 5.92 0.78 0.86
N TYR A 115 6.75 1.41 0.06
CA TYR A 115 6.86 2.86 -0.04
C TYR A 115 6.48 3.29 -1.45
N LEU A 116 5.75 4.38 -1.56
CA LEU A 116 5.59 5.11 -2.82
C LEU A 116 6.69 6.17 -2.90
N SER A 117 7.55 6.08 -3.90
CA SER A 117 8.58 7.08 -4.16
C SER A 117 7.94 8.35 -4.73
N THR A 118 8.22 9.49 -4.09
CA THR A 118 7.78 10.82 -4.56
C THR A 118 8.97 11.77 -4.56
N THR A 119 8.81 12.94 -5.20
CA THR A 119 9.85 13.99 -5.22
C THR A 119 10.16 14.56 -3.83
N ALA A 120 9.18 14.54 -2.92
CA ALA A 120 9.35 14.93 -1.51
C ALA A 120 9.94 13.79 -0.64
N GLY A 121 10.22 12.64 -1.24
CA GLY A 121 10.73 11.45 -0.57
C GLY A 121 9.75 10.27 -0.55
N PRO A 122 10.17 9.12 -0.03
CA PRO A 122 9.34 7.92 0.03
C PRO A 122 8.23 8.05 1.07
N ILE A 123 7.01 7.68 0.68
CA ILE A 123 5.83 7.66 1.56
C ILE A 123 5.53 6.21 1.93
N ALA A 124 5.65 5.86 3.22
CA ALA A 124 5.28 4.55 3.75
C ALA A 124 3.77 4.28 3.60
N GLY A 125 3.40 3.07 3.19
CA GLY A 125 2.01 2.69 3.06
C GLY A 125 1.77 1.23 2.69
N MET A 126 0.53 0.96 2.34
CA MET A 126 0.05 -0.34 1.91
C MET A 126 -0.35 -0.31 0.44
N LEU A 127 0.25 -1.20 -0.35
CA LEU A 127 -0.18 -1.52 -1.70
C LEU A 127 -1.21 -2.65 -1.65
N PHE A 128 -2.30 -2.47 -2.37
CA PHE A 128 -3.36 -3.43 -2.62
C PHE A 128 -3.42 -3.73 -4.12
N ILE A 129 -3.43 -5.01 -4.46
CA ILE A 129 -3.62 -5.51 -5.81
C ILE A 129 -4.95 -6.24 -5.79
N SER A 130 -5.90 -5.79 -6.60
CA SER A 130 -7.21 -6.42 -6.74
C SER A 130 -7.40 -6.93 -8.17
N THR A 131 -8.54 -7.54 -8.45
CA THR A 131 -8.93 -7.92 -9.81
C THR A 131 -9.22 -6.73 -10.73
N GLU A 132 -9.38 -5.50 -10.19
CA GLU A 132 -9.79 -4.33 -10.98
C GLU A 132 -8.79 -3.17 -10.94
N ARG A 133 -7.97 -3.07 -9.89
CA ARG A 133 -7.07 -1.93 -9.66
C ARG A 133 -5.83 -2.29 -8.84
N ILE A 134 -4.78 -1.49 -9.06
CA ILE A 134 -3.66 -1.31 -8.14
C ILE A 134 -3.97 -0.10 -7.28
N ALA A 135 -3.93 -0.24 -5.96
CA ALA A 135 -4.29 0.85 -5.05
C ALA A 135 -3.25 0.99 -3.95
N PHE A 136 -2.89 2.22 -3.58
CA PHE A 136 -1.95 2.52 -2.52
C PHE A 136 -2.55 3.51 -1.55
N ARG A 137 -2.34 3.31 -0.26
CA ARG A 137 -2.68 4.26 0.79
C ARG A 137 -1.50 4.43 1.74
N SER A 138 -1.17 5.68 2.08
CA SER A 138 -0.16 5.96 3.10
C SER A 138 -0.61 5.55 4.50
N ASP A 139 0.34 5.12 5.33
CA ASP A 139 0.08 4.74 6.72
C ASP A 139 -0.33 5.96 7.57
N ARG A 140 0.26 7.12 7.25
CA ARG A 140 0.03 8.40 7.92
C ARG A 140 -0.71 9.38 7.03
N SER A 141 -1.51 10.24 7.65
CA SER A 141 -2.07 11.41 6.97
C SER A 141 -1.03 12.51 6.80
N LEU A 142 -0.94 13.05 5.59
CA LEU A 142 -0.14 14.22 5.24
C LEU A 142 -0.92 15.49 5.56
N ALA A 143 -0.23 16.52 6.03
CA ALA A 143 -0.84 17.83 6.26
C ALA A 143 -0.92 18.57 4.93
N LEU A 144 -2.11 19.06 4.58
CA LEU A 144 -2.38 19.90 3.43
C LEU A 144 -2.91 21.23 3.94
N THR A 145 -2.27 22.31 3.52
CA THR A 145 -2.77 23.66 3.78
C THR A 145 -3.71 24.05 2.66
N THR A 146 -4.95 24.37 3.01
CA THR A 146 -5.94 24.88 2.07
C THR A 146 -5.62 26.33 1.69
N PRO A 147 -6.14 26.83 0.55
CA PRO A 147 -5.96 28.24 0.17
C PRO A 147 -6.46 29.23 1.24
N SER A 148 -7.40 28.81 2.07
CA SER A 148 -7.95 29.59 3.19
C SER A 148 -7.05 29.63 4.43
N GLY A 149 -5.94 28.87 4.44
CA GLY A 149 -5.00 28.76 5.56
C GLY A 149 -5.26 27.58 6.50
N ASP A 150 -6.41 26.91 6.38
CA ASP A 150 -6.72 25.75 7.23
C ASP A 150 -5.83 24.56 6.89
N THR A 151 -5.35 23.85 7.91
CA THR A 151 -4.57 22.62 7.73
C THR A 151 -5.46 21.39 7.88
N VAL A 152 -5.63 20.64 6.80
CA VAL A 152 -6.37 19.37 6.79
C VAL A 152 -5.37 18.22 6.70
N ARG A 153 -5.61 17.13 7.44
CA ARG A 153 -4.75 15.94 7.39
C ARG A 153 -5.43 14.81 6.64
N VAL A 154 -4.97 14.52 5.43
CA VAL A 154 -5.52 13.44 4.60
C VAL A 154 -4.48 12.36 4.29
N PRO A 155 -4.87 11.08 4.22
CA PRO A 155 -4.00 10.03 3.71
C PRO A 155 -3.69 10.26 2.23
N TYR A 156 -2.44 10.03 1.83
CA TYR A 156 -2.10 9.97 0.42
C TYR A 156 -2.69 8.69 -0.16
N LYS A 157 -3.45 8.81 -1.25
CA LYS A 157 -4.15 7.70 -1.89
C LYS A 157 -3.86 7.70 -3.40
N VAL A 158 -3.63 6.51 -3.93
CA VAL A 158 -3.52 6.25 -5.37
C VAL A 158 -4.46 5.09 -5.69
N ALA A 159 -5.20 5.18 -6.78
CA ALA A 159 -6.00 4.09 -7.32
C ALA A 159 -5.87 4.09 -8.83
N ILE A 160 -5.25 3.03 -9.38
CA ILE A 160 -4.94 2.87 -10.79
C ILE A 160 -5.77 1.70 -11.31
N PRO A 161 -6.81 1.93 -12.12
CA PRO A 161 -7.56 0.85 -12.74
C PRO A 161 -6.62 -0.01 -13.60
N LEU A 162 -6.70 -1.35 -13.48
CA LEU A 162 -5.82 -2.26 -14.20
C LEU A 162 -5.93 -2.10 -15.72
N ARG A 163 -7.14 -1.83 -16.23
CA ARG A 163 -7.40 -1.51 -17.64
C ARG A 163 -6.57 -0.34 -18.19
N ARG A 164 -6.02 0.50 -17.30
CA ARG A 164 -5.19 1.66 -17.64
C ARG A 164 -3.70 1.44 -17.41
N VAL A 165 -3.33 0.28 -16.89
CA VAL A 165 -1.93 -0.06 -16.64
C VAL A 165 -1.35 -0.62 -17.92
N LYS A 166 -0.36 0.10 -18.46
CA LYS A 166 0.40 -0.33 -19.62
C LYS A 166 1.38 -1.44 -19.26
N THR A 167 2.10 -1.27 -18.15
CA THR A 167 3.07 -2.28 -17.67
C THR A 167 3.39 -2.10 -16.19
N ALA A 168 3.72 -3.19 -15.52
CA ALA A 168 4.37 -3.20 -14.22
C ALA A 168 5.67 -3.99 -14.36
N LYS A 169 6.82 -3.34 -14.18
CA LYS A 169 8.13 -3.96 -14.40
C LYS A 169 9.10 -3.72 -13.24
N PRO A 170 9.99 -4.68 -12.94
CA PRO A 170 11.04 -4.46 -11.96
C PRO A 170 12.05 -3.43 -12.46
N SER A 171 12.64 -2.71 -11.52
CA SER A 171 13.78 -1.84 -11.74
C SER A 171 14.68 -1.88 -10.52
N GLU A 172 15.97 -1.61 -10.70
CA GLU A 172 16.97 -1.63 -9.63
C GLU A 172 17.78 -0.33 -9.68
N ASN A 173 18.13 0.21 -8.51
CA ASN A 173 18.98 1.39 -8.46
C ASN A 173 20.42 0.99 -8.84
N LYS A 174 20.98 1.65 -9.86
CA LYS A 174 22.34 1.38 -10.37
C LYS A 174 23.44 1.50 -9.31
N HIS A 175 23.26 2.39 -8.34
CA HIS A 175 24.22 2.64 -7.27
C HIS A 175 23.93 1.85 -6.00
N ARG A 176 22.71 1.31 -5.89
CA ARG A 176 22.22 0.52 -4.74
C ARG A 176 21.37 -0.65 -5.24
N PRO A 177 21.99 -1.71 -5.78
CA PRO A 177 21.27 -2.85 -6.37
C PRO A 177 20.35 -3.58 -5.39
N GLU A 178 20.60 -3.41 -4.08
CA GLU A 178 19.71 -3.86 -3.03
C GLU A 178 18.34 -3.18 -3.10
N GLN A 179 18.27 -1.90 -3.48
CA GLN A 179 17.03 -1.16 -3.59
C GLN A 179 16.28 -1.55 -4.87
N LYS A 180 15.24 -2.36 -4.67
CA LYS A 180 14.38 -2.82 -5.75
C LYS A 180 13.11 -1.99 -5.84
N TYR A 181 12.76 -1.67 -7.08
CA TYR A 181 11.62 -0.88 -7.44
C TYR A 181 10.68 -1.69 -8.33
N VAL A 182 9.40 -1.39 -8.25
CA VAL A 182 8.43 -1.75 -9.27
C VAL A 182 7.92 -0.47 -9.89
N GLN A 183 8.16 -0.31 -11.19
CA GLN A 183 7.64 0.79 -11.99
C GLN A 183 6.30 0.36 -12.59
N VAL A 184 5.23 1.05 -12.21
CA VAL A 184 3.90 0.90 -12.82
C VAL A 184 3.69 2.09 -13.76
N VAL A 185 3.50 1.81 -15.05
CA VAL A 185 3.28 2.83 -16.09
C VAL A 185 1.85 2.71 -16.59
N THR A 186 1.18 3.85 -16.73
CA THR A 186 -0.19 3.95 -17.24
C THR A 186 -0.23 4.29 -18.73
N ASP A 187 -1.37 4.10 -19.37
CA ASP A 187 -1.58 4.35 -20.81
C ASP A 187 -1.36 5.83 -21.22
N ASP A 188 -1.68 6.77 -20.33
CA ASP A 188 -1.46 8.21 -20.45
C ASP A 188 -0.05 8.66 -20.01
N GLY A 189 0.83 7.71 -19.67
CA GLY A 189 2.24 7.97 -19.41
C GLY A 189 2.57 8.37 -17.97
N PHE A 190 1.63 8.35 -17.02
CA PHE A 190 2.01 8.50 -15.61
C PHE A 190 2.77 7.28 -15.11
N GLU A 191 3.74 7.54 -14.25
CA GLU A 191 4.59 6.52 -13.64
C GLU A 191 4.47 6.53 -12.11
N PHE A 192 4.35 5.35 -11.53
CA PHE A 192 4.32 5.14 -10.09
C PHE A 192 5.44 4.18 -9.70
N TRP A 193 6.26 4.61 -8.74
CA TRP A 193 7.46 3.91 -8.32
C TRP A 193 7.27 3.38 -6.91
N PHE A 194 7.10 2.06 -6.78
CA PHE A 194 6.96 1.41 -5.48
C PHE A 194 8.26 0.72 -5.08
N MET A 195 8.63 0.78 -3.81
CA MET A 195 9.89 0.23 -3.30
C MET A 195 9.77 -0.30 -1.87
N GLY A 196 10.82 -0.93 -1.35
CA GLY A 196 10.89 -1.38 0.05
C GLY A 196 9.85 -2.45 0.39
N PHE A 197 9.53 -3.32 -0.56
CA PHE A 197 8.61 -4.43 -0.35
C PHE A 197 9.22 -5.50 0.56
N VAL A 198 8.49 -5.88 1.61
CA VAL A 198 8.89 -7.01 2.48
C VAL A 198 9.05 -8.30 1.67
N SER A 199 8.19 -8.53 0.67
CA SER A 199 8.30 -9.64 -0.27
C SER A 199 8.20 -9.14 -1.71
N PHE A 200 9.33 -8.60 -2.21
CA PHE A 200 9.43 -8.02 -3.55
C PHE A 200 8.97 -8.98 -4.65
N GLN A 201 9.54 -10.19 -4.70
CA GLN A 201 9.28 -11.16 -5.77
C GLN A 201 7.82 -11.62 -5.82
N VAL A 202 7.22 -11.86 -4.64
CA VAL A 202 5.81 -12.26 -4.55
C VAL A 202 4.92 -11.12 -5.02
N THR A 203 5.22 -9.89 -4.61
CA THR A 203 4.40 -8.72 -4.97
C THR A 203 4.50 -8.41 -6.45
N LEU A 204 5.71 -8.42 -7.01
CA LEU A 204 5.94 -8.23 -8.45
C LEU A 204 5.18 -9.26 -9.28
N LYS A 205 5.29 -10.56 -8.95
CA LYS A 205 4.56 -11.62 -9.66
C LYS A 205 3.05 -11.39 -9.63
N ASN A 206 2.50 -10.95 -8.50
CA ASN A 206 1.07 -10.64 -8.40
C ASN A 206 0.68 -9.40 -9.23
N LEU A 207 1.54 -8.38 -9.32
CA LEU A 207 1.31 -7.21 -10.17
C LEU A 207 1.31 -7.62 -11.65
N GLU A 208 2.33 -8.35 -12.09
CA GLU A 208 2.45 -8.80 -13.48
C GLU A 208 1.24 -9.66 -13.89
N LEU A 209 0.83 -10.60 -13.03
CA LEU A 209 -0.35 -11.43 -13.27
C LEU A 209 -1.64 -10.60 -13.33
N ALA A 210 -1.84 -9.65 -12.41
CA ALA A 210 -3.04 -8.82 -12.40
C ALA A 210 -3.11 -7.92 -13.65
N VAL A 211 -1.99 -7.35 -14.08
CA VAL A 211 -1.92 -6.55 -15.31
C VAL A 211 -2.18 -7.41 -16.54
N ALA A 212 -1.55 -8.58 -16.65
CA ALA A 212 -1.73 -9.49 -17.78
C ALA A 212 -3.16 -10.04 -17.90
N GLN A 213 -3.87 -10.23 -16.78
CA GLN A 213 -5.28 -10.69 -16.78
C GLN A 213 -6.28 -9.59 -17.17
N ALA A 214 -5.88 -8.33 -17.10
CA ALA A 214 -6.74 -7.18 -17.38
C ALA A 214 -6.54 -6.60 -18.80
N GLN A 215 -5.57 -7.13 -19.56
CA GLN A 215 -5.27 -6.80 -20.96
C GLN A 215 -5.96 -7.76 -21.90
#